data_AF-G3ATX4-F1
#
_entry.id   AF-G3ATX4-F1
#
_cell.length_a   1.000
_cell.length_b   1.000
_cell.length_c   1.000
_cell.angle_alpha   90.00
_cell.angle_beta   90.00
_cell.angle_gamma   90.00
#
_symmetry.space_group_name_H-M   'P 1'
#
loop_
_entity.id
_entity.type
_entity.pdbx_description
1 polymer ?
#
loop_
_entity_poly.entity_id
_entity_poly.type
_entity_poly.pdbx_seq_one_letter_code
_entity_poly.pdbx_strand_id
1 'polypeptide(L)'
;MERKRPREEQENSNNNNNIGGSNHVAITCTLPPCDEKFQNYNEYEHHIITFHDNVCTTCHRNFPNDHYLNLHIDEYHNPFIQISHERGNAVYRCLVANCPDMFVSSSEREQHLIRAHSYPSDFQFDIINTGI
;
A
#
# COMPACT_ATOMS: atom_id res chain seq x y z
N MET A 1 6.12 42.18 13.62
CA MET A 1 4.74 42.71 13.78
C MET A 1 4.00 42.46 12.48
N GLU A 2 3.59 41.21 12.26
CA GLU A 2 2.88 40.79 11.05
C GLU A 2 1.39 40.74 11.37
N ARG A 3 0.62 41.47 10.57
CA ARG A 3 -0.80 41.75 10.80
C ARG A 3 -1.62 40.53 10.40
N LYS A 4 -2.33 39.96 11.39
CA LYS A 4 -3.34 38.89 11.21
C LYS A 4 -4.43 39.36 10.23
N ARG A 5 -4.73 38.57 9.20
CA ARG A 5 -5.90 38.78 8.32
C ARG A 5 -7.20 38.44 9.07
N PRO A 6 -8.29 39.21 8.94
CA PRO A 6 -9.56 38.92 9.59
C PRO A 6 -10.28 37.75 8.91
N ARG A 7 -11.05 37.00 9.72
CA ARG A 7 -11.92 35.90 9.32
C ARG A 7 -13.30 36.48 8.98
N GLU A 8 -13.71 36.40 7.71
CA GLU A 8 -15.05 36.78 7.29
C GLU A 8 -16.02 35.60 7.38
N GLU A 9 -17.27 35.97 7.67
CA GLU A 9 -18.32 35.22 8.32
C GLU A 9 -19.09 34.29 7.37
N GLN A 10 -19.65 33.23 7.96
CA GLN A 10 -20.54 32.28 7.30
C GLN A 10 -21.91 32.92 7.06
N GLU A 11 -22.29 33.10 5.80
CA GLU A 11 -23.71 33.27 5.43
C GLU A 11 -24.27 31.94 4.96
N ASN A 12 -25.09 31.35 5.83
CA ASN A 12 -25.91 30.20 5.55
C ASN A 12 -27.08 30.63 4.64
N SER A 13 -27.14 30.10 3.43
CA SER A 13 -28.32 30.19 2.58
C SER A 13 -28.65 28.80 2.03
N ASN A 14 -29.63 28.16 2.67
CA ASN A 14 -30.38 27.05 2.11
C ASN A 14 -30.93 27.45 0.75
N ASN A 15 -30.59 26.71 -0.30
CA ASN A 15 -31.45 26.66 -1.48
C ASN A 15 -31.41 25.28 -2.12
N ASN A 16 -32.49 24.53 -1.86
CA ASN A 16 -32.86 23.34 -2.63
C ASN A 16 -33.03 23.74 -4.10
N ASN A 17 -32.26 23.12 -5.00
CA ASN A 17 -32.66 23.02 -6.39
C ASN A 17 -32.28 21.65 -6.95
N ASN A 18 -33.32 20.87 -7.15
CA ASN A 18 -33.36 19.66 -7.94
C ASN A 18 -33.21 20.04 -9.42
N ILE A 19 -32.11 19.65 -10.07
CA ILE A 19 -31.93 19.80 -11.53
C ILE A 19 -31.42 18.46 -12.08
N GLY A 20 -32.20 17.91 -13.00
CA GLY A 20 -31.95 16.62 -13.62
C GLY A 20 -30.85 16.63 -14.67
N GLY A 21 -30.46 15.42 -15.08
CA GLY A 21 -29.56 15.16 -16.20
C GLY A 21 -28.08 15.19 -15.82
N SER A 22 -27.69 14.44 -14.80
CA SER A 22 -26.27 14.28 -14.46
C SER A 22 -25.59 13.36 -15.47
N ASN A 23 -25.00 13.96 -16.50
CA ASN A 23 -24.00 13.30 -17.34
C ASN A 23 -22.75 13.12 -16.46
N HIS A 24 -22.78 12.14 -15.55
CA HIS A 24 -21.66 11.82 -14.69
C HIS A 24 -20.55 11.27 -15.58
N VAL A 25 -19.47 12.06 -15.73
CA VAL A 25 -18.23 11.55 -16.28
C VAL A 25 -17.73 10.50 -15.29
N ALA A 26 -17.76 9.24 -15.71
CA ALA A 26 -17.24 8.14 -14.91
C ALA A 26 -15.75 8.39 -14.62
N ILE A 27 -15.36 8.21 -13.36
CA ILE A 27 -13.97 8.31 -12.93
C ILE A 27 -13.33 6.95 -13.16
N THR A 28 -12.22 6.88 -13.87
CA THR A 28 -11.49 5.63 -14.10
C THR A 28 -10.21 5.63 -13.27
N CYS A 29 -9.94 4.54 -12.55
CA CYS A 29 -8.65 4.34 -11.91
C CYS A 29 -7.59 4.06 -12.98
N THR A 30 -6.50 4.84 -12.97
CA THR A 30 -5.40 4.70 -13.95
C THR A 30 -4.12 4.16 -13.31
N LEU A 31 -4.18 3.67 -12.07
CA LEU A 31 -3.03 3.08 -11.38
C LEU A 31 -2.87 1.63 -11.84
N PRO A 32 -1.75 1.25 -12.46
CA PRO A 32 -1.52 -0.14 -12.85
C PRO A 32 -1.62 -1.08 -11.62
N PRO A 33 -2.21 -2.29 -11.74
CA PRO A 33 -2.83 -2.90 -12.91
C PRO A 33 -4.36 -2.67 -13.04
N CYS A 34 -4.90 -1.57 -12.50
CA CYS A 34 -6.34 -1.29 -12.43
C CYS A 34 -6.87 -0.51 -13.65
N ASP A 35 -8.13 -0.75 -14.00
CA ASP A 35 -8.93 0.02 -14.97
C ASP A 35 -10.41 0.11 -14.51
N GLU A 36 -10.65 0.05 -13.19
CA GLU A 36 -11.99 0.12 -12.61
C GLU A 36 -12.62 1.52 -12.79
N LYS A 37 -13.95 1.55 -12.92
CA LYS A 37 -14.72 2.77 -13.19
C LYS A 37 -15.75 3.02 -12.10
N PHE A 38 -15.86 4.27 -11.69
CA PHE A 38 -16.68 4.71 -10.56
C PHE A 38 -17.62 5.84 -10.98
N GLN A 39 -18.80 5.87 -10.38
CA GLN A 39 -19.82 6.88 -10.70
C GLN A 39 -19.66 8.15 -9.84
N ASN A 40 -19.01 8.04 -8.69
CA ASN A 40 -18.76 9.14 -7.77
C ASN A 40 -17.36 9.06 -7.14
N TYR A 41 -16.94 10.19 -6.59
CA TYR A 41 -15.60 10.34 -6.00
C TYR A 41 -15.40 9.48 -4.74
N ASN A 42 -16.42 9.31 -3.90
CA ASN A 42 -16.29 8.55 -2.66
C ASN A 42 -15.99 7.06 -2.92
N GLU A 43 -16.63 6.46 -3.93
CA GLU A 43 -16.34 5.08 -4.35
C GLU A 43 -14.91 4.95 -4.89
N TYR A 44 -14.46 5.91 -5.70
CA TYR A 44 -13.10 5.95 -6.21
C TYR A 44 -12.06 6.12 -5.09
N GLU A 45 -12.28 7.04 -4.14
CA GLU A 45 -11.38 7.26 -3.01
C GLU A 45 -11.27 6.00 -2.13
N HIS A 46 -12.40 5.36 -1.82
CA HIS A 46 -12.41 4.10 -1.08
C HIS A 46 -11.64 3.00 -1.82
N HIS A 47 -11.79 2.92 -3.15
CA HIS A 47 -11.03 1.99 -3.97
C HIS A 47 -9.52 2.27 -3.91
N ILE A 48 -9.09 3.52 -4.06
CA ILE A 48 -7.66 3.89 -3.97
C ILE A 48 -7.09 3.51 -2.60
N ILE A 49 -7.78 3.83 -1.51
CA ILE A 49 -7.30 3.50 -0.15
C ILE A 49 -7.24 1.98 0.07
N THR A 50 -8.20 1.24 -0.49
CA THR A 50 -8.28 -0.21 -0.27
C THR A 50 -7.29 -0.98 -1.15
N PHE A 51 -7.08 -0.53 -2.38
CA PHE A 51 -6.37 -1.30 -3.42
C PHE A 51 -5.11 -0.62 -3.94
N HIS A 52 -4.79 0.61 -3.54
CA HIS A 52 -3.65 1.34 -4.08
C HIS A 52 -2.85 2.15 -3.05
N ASP A 53 -3.16 2.03 -1.77
CA ASP A 53 -2.45 2.77 -0.71
C ASP A 53 -1.01 2.27 -0.53
N ASN A 54 -0.77 0.97 -0.74
CA ASN A 54 0.50 0.31 -0.49
C ASN A 54 1.22 -0.07 -1.79
N VAL A 55 1.38 0.89 -2.70
CA VAL A 55 2.01 0.68 -4.01
C VAL A 55 3.48 1.08 -4.00
N CYS A 56 4.35 0.20 -4.51
CA CYS A 56 5.75 0.53 -4.73
C CYS A 56 5.90 1.56 -5.85
N THR A 57 6.53 2.69 -5.58
CA THR A 57 6.74 3.75 -6.57
C THR A 57 7.73 3.37 -7.67
N THR A 58 8.58 2.37 -7.45
CA THR A 58 9.62 1.95 -8.39
C THR A 58 9.09 0.93 -9.40
N CYS A 59 8.33 -0.07 -8.96
CA CYS A 59 7.85 -1.15 -9.81
C CYS A 59 6.32 -1.21 -9.96
N HIS A 60 5.58 -0.32 -9.30
CA HIS A 60 4.12 -0.20 -9.32
C HIS A 60 3.36 -1.46 -8.88
N ARG A 61 4.02 -2.37 -8.15
CA ARG A 61 3.36 -3.51 -7.49
C ARG A 61 2.62 -3.04 -6.26
N ASN A 62 1.47 -3.65 -6.00
CA ASN A 62 0.62 -3.37 -4.86
C ASN A 62 0.79 -4.41 -3.76
N PHE A 63 0.70 -3.98 -2.50
CA PHE A 63 0.92 -4.83 -1.34
C PHE A 63 -0.25 -4.78 -0.35
N PRO A 64 -0.43 -5.82 0.50
CA PRO A 64 -1.55 -5.85 1.43
C PRO A 64 -1.54 -4.74 2.49
N ASN A 65 -0.36 -4.26 2.88
CA ASN A 65 -0.16 -3.22 3.88
C ASN A 65 1.27 -2.67 3.83
N ASP A 66 1.52 -1.62 4.61
CA ASP A 66 2.81 -0.94 4.74
C ASP A 66 3.97 -1.89 5.07
N HIS A 67 3.76 -2.90 5.91
CA HIS A 67 4.83 -3.84 6.28
C HIS A 67 5.30 -4.62 5.06
N TYR A 68 4.39 -5.16 4.27
CA TYR A 68 4.72 -5.90 3.05
C TYR A 68 5.38 -5.00 2.00
N LEU A 69 4.90 -3.76 1.84
CA LEU A 69 5.54 -2.77 0.97
C LEU A 69 6.98 -2.46 1.41
N ASN A 70 7.21 -2.25 2.71
CA ASN A 70 8.55 -1.96 3.23
C ASN A 70 9.50 -3.16 3.10
N LEU A 71 9.02 -4.38 3.34
CA LEU A 71 9.77 -5.61 3.07
C LEU A 71 10.19 -5.69 1.60
N HIS A 72 9.27 -5.42 0.68
CA HIS A 72 9.54 -5.41 -0.75
C HIS A 72 10.62 -4.38 -1.11
N ILE A 73 10.47 -3.14 -0.62
CA ILE A 73 11.45 -2.08 -0.90
C ILE A 73 12.83 -2.48 -0.38
N ASP A 74 12.92 -3.03 0.83
CA ASP A 74 14.20 -3.45 1.40
C ASP A 74 14.84 -4.62 0.63
N GLU A 75 14.05 -5.62 0.23
CA GLU A 75 14.59 -6.80 -0.45
C GLU A 75 14.91 -6.58 -1.93
N TYR A 76 14.14 -5.73 -2.63
CA TYR A 76 14.21 -5.61 -4.10
C TYR A 76 14.70 -4.24 -4.60
N HIS A 77 14.69 -3.21 -3.76
CA HIS A 77 14.99 -1.84 -4.17
C HIS A 77 16.02 -1.12 -3.29
N ASN A 78 16.44 -1.72 -2.17
CA ASN A 78 17.41 -1.12 -1.26
C ASN A 78 18.82 -1.71 -1.47
N PRO A 79 19.74 -1.00 -2.16
CA PRO A 79 21.08 -1.53 -2.45
C PRO A 79 21.92 -1.76 -1.19
N PHE A 80 21.63 -1.06 -0.08
CA PHE A 80 22.36 -1.27 1.17
C PHE A 80 22.01 -2.62 1.81
N ILE A 81 20.76 -3.04 1.70
CA ILE A 81 20.30 -4.35 2.16
C ILE A 81 20.93 -5.44 1.32
N GLN A 82 20.97 -5.27 -0.01
CA GLN A 82 21.64 -6.20 -0.91
C GLN A 82 23.12 -6.38 -0.54
N ILE A 83 23.86 -5.30 -0.30
CA ILE A 83 25.27 -5.36 0.12
C ILE A 83 25.41 -6.06 1.48
N SER A 84 24.47 -5.82 2.41
CA SER A 84 24.47 -6.49 3.72
C SER A 84 24.24 -8.00 3.59
N HIS A 85 23.32 -8.40 2.71
CA HIS A 85 23.05 -9.80 2.38
C HIS A 85 24.25 -10.48 1.73
N GLU A 86 24.93 -9.83 0.79
CA GLU A 86 26.16 -10.33 0.16
C GLU A 86 27.30 -10.57 1.17
N ARG A 87 27.27 -9.88 2.32
CA ARG A 87 28.20 -10.10 3.44
C ARG A 87 27.77 -11.23 4.38
N GLY A 88 26.65 -11.90 4.11
CA GLY A 88 26.10 -12.99 4.89
C GLY A 88 25.30 -12.55 6.12
N ASN A 89 24.90 -11.28 6.21
CA ASN A 89 24.04 -10.83 7.30
C ASN A 89 22.58 -11.26 7.06
N ALA A 90 21.84 -11.48 8.15
CA ALA A 90 20.40 -11.69 8.08
C ALA A 90 19.70 -10.38 7.69
N VAL A 91 18.93 -10.42 6.60
CA VAL A 91 18.22 -9.26 6.05
C VAL A 91 16.74 -9.50 5.81
N TYR A 92 16.33 -10.77 5.69
CA TYR A 92 14.94 -11.13 5.43
C TYR A 92 14.17 -11.04 6.73
N ARG A 93 13.43 -9.95 6.94
CA ARG A 93 12.55 -9.82 8.11
C ARG A 93 11.32 -10.74 7.97
N CYS A 94 10.75 -11.13 9.11
CA CYS A 94 9.52 -11.91 9.14
C CYS A 94 8.32 -11.16 8.52
N LEU A 95 7.39 -11.91 7.91
CA LEU A 95 6.17 -11.33 7.32
C LEU A 95 5.17 -10.82 8.37
N VAL A 96 5.29 -11.27 9.62
CA VAL A 96 4.47 -10.78 10.72
C VAL A 96 5.12 -9.52 11.30
N ALA A 97 4.45 -8.36 11.19
CA ALA A 97 5.00 -7.05 11.54
C ALA A 97 5.58 -6.93 12.97
N ASN A 98 5.02 -7.67 13.92
CA ASN A 98 5.45 -7.66 15.32
C ASN A 98 6.48 -8.76 15.66
N CYS A 99 6.95 -9.52 14.67
CA CYS A 99 7.97 -10.54 14.86
C CYS A 99 9.37 -9.95 14.61
N PRO A 100 10.30 -10.00 15.59
CA PRO A 100 11.62 -9.40 15.46
C PRO A 100 12.62 -10.28 14.68
N ASP A 101 12.24 -11.50 14.32
CA ASP A 101 13.16 -12.46 13.71
C ASP A 101 13.54 -12.07 12.28
N MET A 102 14.82 -12.28 11.97
CA MET A 102 15.40 -12.03 10.65
C MET A 102 16.22 -13.24 10.20
N PHE A 103 16.27 -13.45 8.88
CA PHE A 103 16.84 -14.65 8.28
C PHE A 103 17.87 -14.30 7.20
N VAL A 104 18.77 -15.25 6.93
CA VAL A 104 19.79 -15.11 5.89
C VAL A 104 19.23 -15.49 4.52
N SER A 105 18.18 -16.32 4.47
CA SER A 105 17.50 -16.69 3.23
C SER A 105 15.98 -16.62 3.35
N SER A 106 15.30 -16.48 2.20
CA SER A 106 13.83 -16.59 2.12
C SER A 106 13.33 -17.95 2.62
N SER A 107 14.04 -19.06 2.33
CA SER A 107 13.64 -20.39 2.78
C SER A 107 13.65 -20.54 4.30
N GLU A 108 14.64 -19.95 4.99
CA GLU A 108 14.67 -19.91 6.46
C GLU A 108 13.48 -19.13 7.03
N ARG A 109 13.15 -17.98 6.42
CA ARG A 109 11.96 -17.20 6.77
C ARG A 109 10.68 -18.00 6.60
N GLU A 110 10.52 -18.70 5.47
CA GLU A 110 9.35 -19.55 5.19
C GLU A 110 9.19 -20.65 6.25
N GLN A 111 10.28 -21.36 6.56
CA GLN A 111 10.26 -22.39 7.61
C GLN A 111 9.87 -21.81 8.97
N HIS A 112 10.37 -20.62 9.31
CA HIS A 112 9.98 -19.92 10.54
C HIS A 112 8.47 -19.60 10.53
N LEU A 113 7.93 -19.07 9.44
CA LEU A 113 6.50 -18.73 9.35
C LEU A 113 5.61 -19.97 9.53
N ILE A 114 6.00 -21.11 8.95
CA ILE A 114 5.26 -22.37 9.12
C ILE A 114 5.34 -22.85 10.57
N ARG A 115 6.53 -22.84 11.18
CA ARG A 115 6.74 -23.43 12.52
C ARG A 115 6.29 -22.53 13.67
N ALA A 116 6.56 -21.23 13.60
CA ALA A 116 6.32 -20.27 14.67
C ALA A 116 5.00 -19.51 14.52
N HIS A 117 4.54 -19.30 13.28
CA HIS A 117 3.31 -18.56 12.98
C HIS A 117 2.22 -19.43 12.34
N SER A 118 2.45 -20.74 12.19
CA SER A 118 1.48 -21.70 11.65
C SER A 118 0.93 -21.33 10.28
N TYR A 119 1.74 -20.66 9.46
CA TYR A 119 1.38 -20.42 8.07
C TYR A 119 1.21 -21.76 7.34
N PRO A 120 0.20 -21.90 6.46
CA PRO A 120 0.08 -23.07 5.60
C PRO A 120 1.33 -23.26 4.74
N SER A 121 1.72 -24.51 4.50
CA SER A 121 2.90 -24.82 3.67
C SER A 121 2.71 -24.45 2.20
N ASP A 122 1.47 -24.31 1.75
CA ASP A 122 1.07 -23.89 0.41
C ASP A 122 0.78 -22.38 0.30
N PHE A 123 1.07 -21.61 1.36
CA PHE A 123 0.96 -20.15 1.32
C PHE A 123 1.91 -19.56 0.25
N GLN A 124 1.45 -18.50 -0.43
CA GLN A 124 2.24 -17.80 -1.44
C GLN A 124 3.25 -16.85 -0.77
N PHE A 125 4.40 -17.38 -0.35
CA PHE A 125 5.46 -16.60 0.30
C PHE A 125 6.15 -15.60 -0.63
N ASP A 126 6.02 -15.76 -1.96
CA ASP A 126 6.57 -14.83 -2.96
C ASP A 126 5.79 -13.51 -3.08
N ILE A 127 4.75 -13.30 -2.27
CA ILE A 127 3.95 -12.07 -2.23
C ILE A 127 4.81 -10.80 -2.03
N ILE A 128 5.98 -10.91 -1.39
CA ILE A 128 6.92 -9.79 -1.23
C ILE A 128 7.59 -9.40 -2.56
N ASN A 129 7.73 -10.35 -3.49
CA ASN A 129 8.22 -10.09 -4.84
C ASN A 129 7.08 -9.68 -5.77
N THR A 130 5.96 -10.42 -5.73
CA THR A 130 4.91 -10.31 -6.75
C THR A 130 3.93 -9.19 -6.49
N GLY A 131 3.68 -8.84 -5.23
CA GLY A 131 2.50 -8.08 -4.85
C GLY A 131 1.22 -8.92 -4.96
N ILE A 132 0.08 -8.25 -4.81
CA ILE A 132 -1.29 -8.80 -5.01
C ILE A 132 -1.85 -8.49 -6.39
#